data_AF-A0A953E4W9-F1
#
_entry.id   AF-A0A953E4W9-F1
#
_cell.length_a   1.000
_cell.length_b   1.000
_cell.length_c   1.000
_cell.angle_alpha   90.00
_cell.angle_beta   90.00
_cell.angle_gamma   90.00
#
_symmetry.space_group_name_H-M   'P 1'
#
loop_
_entity.id
_entity.type
_entity.pdbx_description
1 polymer ?
#
loop_
_entity_poly.entity_id
_entity_poly.type
_entity_poly.pdbx_seq_one_letter_code
_entity_poly.pdbx_strand_id
1 'polypeptide(L)'
;MSPQGAVRPEVAPPEEDPNATVACSSPPCFLHELDPSWLGYLGCAEIAGLLDALLAADWGGMAKEEARLRAMLRQRREALGSGVEGVAALCQRPGGLIGRLREALPRIEDEALRRDLAEVLRALESGLG
;
A
#
# COMPACT_ATOMS: atom_id res chain seq x y z
N MET A 1 60.89 -13.43 35.73
CA MET A 1 61.01 -12.07 35.17
C MET A 1 61.02 -12.22 33.65
N SER A 2 60.08 -11.55 32.98
CA SER A 2 59.76 -11.57 31.54
C SER A 2 60.83 -10.88 30.67
N PRO A 3 60.65 -10.76 29.33
CA PRO A 3 60.63 -11.84 28.34
C PRO A 3 61.58 -11.56 27.14
N GLN A 4 61.83 -12.57 26.33
CA GLN A 4 62.53 -12.46 25.04
C GLN A 4 61.59 -11.92 23.94
N GLY A 5 62.18 -11.22 22.97
CA GLY A 5 61.50 -10.52 21.88
C GLY A 5 60.75 -11.43 20.90
N ALA A 6 59.61 -10.94 20.43
CA ALA A 6 58.84 -11.53 19.36
C ALA A 6 58.87 -10.62 18.12
N VAL A 7 59.24 -11.24 17.01
CA VAL A 7 59.27 -10.69 15.65
C VAL A 7 57.87 -10.18 15.27
N ARG A 8 57.78 -8.97 14.70
CA ARG A 8 56.54 -8.44 14.12
C ARG A 8 56.32 -9.15 12.77
N PRO A 9 55.19 -9.83 12.52
CA PRO A 9 54.91 -10.37 11.21
C PRO A 9 54.62 -9.23 10.22
N GLU A 10 55.33 -9.25 9.10
CA GLU A 10 55.11 -8.42 7.93
C GLU A 10 53.73 -8.76 7.34
N VAL A 11 52.82 -7.77 7.34
CA VAL A 11 51.47 -7.91 6.81
C VAL A 11 51.54 -7.82 5.28
N ALA A 12 51.13 -8.90 4.60
CA ALA A 12 51.00 -8.94 3.15
C ALA A 12 49.94 -7.95 2.63
N PRO A 13 50.07 -7.42 1.40
CA PRO A 13 49.13 -6.45 0.83
C PRO A 13 47.72 -7.06 0.65
N PRO A 14 46.66 -6.25 0.85
CA PRO A 14 45.28 -6.72 0.94
C PRO A 14 44.64 -6.82 -0.45
N GLU A 15 45.17 -7.68 -1.31
CA GLU A 15 44.49 -8.04 -2.55
C GLU A 15 43.98 -9.47 -2.40
N GLU A 16 42.64 -9.59 -2.37
CA GLU A 16 41.84 -10.82 -2.38
C GLU A 16 41.62 -11.51 -1.01
N ASP A 17 40.90 -10.82 -0.11
CA ASP A 17 40.11 -11.51 0.94
C ASP A 17 38.74 -11.90 0.34
N PRO A 18 38.45 -13.20 0.10
CA PRO A 18 37.16 -13.67 -0.44
C PRO A 18 35.99 -13.53 0.55
N ASN A 19 36.26 -13.07 1.77
CA ASN A 19 35.31 -12.76 2.82
C ASN A 19 35.20 -11.24 3.07
N ALA A 20 35.77 -10.42 2.17
CA ALA A 20 35.46 -9.00 2.06
C ALA A 20 33.94 -8.88 2.00
N THR A 21 33.37 -8.47 3.12
CA THR A 21 31.94 -8.26 3.29
C THR A 21 31.56 -7.21 2.26
N VAL A 22 31.06 -7.66 1.12
CA VAL A 22 30.45 -6.79 0.13
C VAL A 22 29.37 -6.05 0.90
N ALA A 23 29.65 -4.79 1.24
CA ALA A 23 28.63 -3.86 1.64
C ALA A 23 27.77 -3.70 0.39
N CYS A 24 26.81 -4.62 0.23
CA CYS A 24 25.75 -4.52 -0.74
C CYS A 24 25.00 -3.24 -0.38
N SER A 25 25.45 -2.12 -0.93
CA SER A 25 24.60 -0.98 -1.18
C SER A 25 23.69 -1.42 -2.31
N SER A 26 22.77 -2.35 -2.01
CA SER A 26 21.64 -2.62 -2.88
C SER A 26 21.09 -1.25 -3.21
N PRO A 27 21.02 -0.87 -4.50
CA PRO A 27 20.44 0.41 -4.88
C PRO A 27 19.13 0.60 -4.13
N PRO A 28 18.78 1.81 -3.66
CA PRO A 28 17.49 2.03 -3.06
C PRO A 28 16.46 1.43 -4.00
N CYS A 29 15.65 0.50 -3.51
CA CYS A 29 14.61 -0.15 -4.30
C CYS A 29 13.57 0.91 -4.67
N PHE A 30 13.88 1.70 -5.69
CA PHE A 30 13.09 2.80 -6.27
C PHE A 30 11.74 2.30 -6.81
N LEU A 31 11.51 0.99 -6.78
CA LEU A 31 10.27 0.36 -7.17
C LEU A 31 9.13 0.64 -6.18
N HIS A 32 9.41 0.88 -4.90
CA HIS A 32 8.41 1.27 -3.90
C HIS A 32 7.95 2.73 -4.08
N GLU A 33 8.82 3.57 -4.66
CA GLU A 33 8.54 4.98 -4.96
C GLU A 33 7.78 5.15 -6.28
N LEU A 34 7.65 4.08 -7.07
CA LEU A 34 6.88 4.09 -8.30
C LEU A 34 5.39 4.09 -7.94
N ASP A 35 4.68 5.15 -8.33
CA ASP A 35 3.25 5.22 -8.08
C ASP A 35 2.52 4.10 -8.86
N PRO A 36 1.59 3.36 -8.23
CA PRO A 36 0.88 2.24 -8.86
C PRO A 36 0.15 2.65 -10.15
N SER A 37 -0.22 3.93 -10.31
CA SER A 37 -0.88 4.44 -11.51
C SER A 37 -0.04 4.28 -12.77
N TRP A 38 1.29 4.29 -12.67
CA TRP A 38 2.19 4.03 -13.81
C TRP A 38 2.07 2.60 -14.35
N LEU A 39 1.62 1.65 -13.52
CA LEU A 39 1.37 0.26 -13.90
C LEU A 39 -0.11 0.00 -14.27
N GLY A 40 -0.94 1.05 -14.28
CA GLY A 40 -2.37 0.97 -14.56
C GLY A 40 -3.23 0.61 -13.34
N TYR A 41 -2.62 0.37 -12.18
CA TYR A 41 -3.32 0.22 -10.90
C TYR A 41 -3.87 1.56 -10.40
N LEU A 42 -4.74 1.55 -9.40
CA LEU A 42 -5.14 2.77 -8.71
C LEU A 42 -4.00 3.24 -7.80
N GLY A 43 -3.63 4.51 -7.93
CA GLY A 43 -2.67 5.12 -7.01
C GLY A 43 -3.24 5.27 -5.60
N CYS A 44 -2.37 5.46 -4.61
CA CYS A 44 -2.78 5.62 -3.20
C CYS A 44 -3.81 6.75 -3.02
N ALA A 45 -3.65 7.87 -3.74
CA ALA A 45 -4.57 9.01 -3.70
C ALA A 45 -5.96 8.71 -4.27
N GLU A 46 -6.04 7.84 -5.30
CA GLU A 46 -7.31 7.42 -5.87
C GLU A 46 -8.03 6.44 -4.95
N ILE A 47 -7.31 5.44 -4.42
CA ILE A 47 -7.86 4.52 -3.40
C ILE A 47 -8.38 5.32 -2.21
N ALA A 48 -7.59 6.28 -1.75
CA ALA A 48 -7.95 7.25 -0.73
C ALA A 48 -9.31 7.93 -1.00
N GLY A 49 -9.49 8.51 -2.19
CA GLY A 49 -10.73 9.19 -2.57
C GLY A 49 -11.92 8.23 -2.70
N LEU A 50 -11.68 6.99 -3.15
CA LEU A 50 -12.72 5.96 -3.20
C LEU A 50 -13.21 5.59 -1.80
N LEU A 51 -12.29 5.44 -0.83
CA LEU A 51 -12.63 5.15 0.56
C LEU A 51 -13.45 6.28 1.20
N ASP A 52 -13.08 7.55 0.97
CA ASP A 52 -13.86 8.70 1.44
C ASP A 52 -15.27 8.71 0.84
N ALA A 53 -15.40 8.42 -0.46
CA ALA A 53 -16.70 8.34 -1.12
C ALA A 53 -17.58 7.22 -0.53
N LEU A 54 -17.00 6.06 -0.18
CA LEU A 54 -17.70 4.97 0.48
C LEU A 54 -18.12 5.31 1.91
N LEU A 55 -17.27 6.03 2.65
CA LEU A 55 -17.58 6.51 4.00
C LEU A 55 -18.70 7.55 4.00
N ALA A 56 -18.79 8.40 2.96
CA ALA A 56 -19.81 9.41 2.79
C ALA A 56 -21.13 8.89 2.19
N ALA A 57 -21.13 7.68 1.63
CA ALA A 57 -22.31 7.08 1.03
C ALA A 57 -23.38 6.76 2.08
N ASP A 58 -24.64 6.74 1.62
CA ASP A 58 -25.78 6.21 2.36
C ASP A 58 -25.97 4.73 2.03
N TRP A 59 -26.02 3.87 3.05
CA TRP A 59 -25.96 2.40 2.90
C TRP A 59 -27.31 1.71 3.18
N GLY A 60 -28.36 2.47 3.46
CA GLY A 60 -29.73 1.93 3.43
C GLY A 60 -30.15 0.95 4.54
N GLY A 61 -29.43 0.85 5.67
CA GLY A 61 -30.04 0.31 6.91
C GLY A 61 -29.48 -0.99 7.50
N MET A 62 -28.28 -1.44 7.11
CA MET A 62 -27.61 -2.58 7.77
C MET A 62 -26.71 -2.12 8.93
N ALA A 63 -27.26 -1.40 9.92
CA ALA A 63 -26.48 -0.62 10.90
C ALA A 63 -25.29 -1.33 11.56
N LYS A 64 -25.42 -2.62 11.93
CA LYS A 64 -24.32 -3.39 12.54
C LYS A 64 -23.23 -3.75 11.53
N GLU A 65 -23.63 -4.19 10.34
CA GLU A 65 -22.70 -4.55 9.26
C GLU A 65 -22.03 -3.31 8.69
N GLU A 66 -22.81 -2.24 8.51
CA GLU A 66 -22.37 -0.91 8.12
C GLU A 66 -21.35 -0.34 9.11
N ALA A 67 -21.58 -0.46 10.42
CA ALA A 67 -20.61 -0.01 11.42
C ALA A 67 -19.27 -0.76 11.32
N ARG A 68 -19.32 -2.09 11.13
CA ARG A 68 -18.13 -2.93 10.93
C ARG A 68 -17.38 -2.53 9.66
N LEU A 69 -18.09 -2.41 8.54
CA LEU A 69 -17.50 -2.07 7.24
C LEU A 69 -16.94 -0.64 7.25
N ARG A 70 -17.63 0.33 7.86
CA ARG A 70 -17.10 1.69 8.04
C ARG A 70 -15.86 1.73 8.93
N ALA A 71 -15.81 0.94 10.01
CA ALA A 71 -14.60 0.85 10.84
C ALA A 71 -13.42 0.29 10.04
N MET A 72 -13.65 -0.77 9.25
CA MET A 72 -12.65 -1.32 8.33
C MET A 72 -12.16 -0.29 7.29
N LEU A 73 -13.08 0.45 6.65
CA LEU A 73 -12.72 1.48 5.68
C LEU A 73 -11.88 2.60 6.30
N ARG A 74 -12.20 3.03 7.54
CA ARG A 74 -11.39 4.01 8.28
C ARG A 74 -9.98 3.49 8.58
N GLN A 75 -9.87 2.25 9.05
CA GLN A 75 -8.56 1.64 9.30
C GLN A 75 -7.71 1.60 8.02
N ARG A 76 -8.31 1.29 6.87
CA ARG A 76 -7.61 1.30 5.56
C ARG A 76 -7.22 2.71 5.12
N ARG A 77 -8.07 3.70 5.36
CA ARG A 77 -7.78 5.11 5.11
C ARG A 77 -6.56 5.57 5.92
N GLU A 78 -6.51 5.21 7.20
CA GLU A 78 -5.39 5.53 8.09
C GLU A 78 -4.09 4.84 7.65
N ALA A 79 -4.17 3.59 7.20
CA ALA A 79 -3.02 2.83 6.71
C ALA A 79 -2.39 3.41 5.43
N LEU A 80 -3.17 4.09 4.58
CA LEU A 80 -2.69 4.73 3.35
C LEU A 80 -1.98 6.07 3.60
N GLY A 81 -2.14 6.68 4.79
CA GLY A 81 -1.52 7.95 5.15
C GLY A 81 -2.14 9.17 4.45
N SER A 82 -2.01 10.34 5.09
CA SER A 82 -2.50 11.63 4.58
C SER A 82 -1.59 12.17 3.46
N GLY A 83 -1.71 11.62 2.26
CA GLY A 83 -1.07 12.15 1.05
C GLY A 83 -2.12 12.61 0.03
N VAL A 84 -2.91 13.63 0.37
CA VAL A 84 -4.00 14.11 -0.48
C VAL A 84 -3.58 15.30 -1.35
N GLU A 85 -2.88 15.02 -2.44
CA GLU A 85 -2.98 15.82 -3.67
C GLU A 85 -3.33 14.85 -4.81
N GLY A 86 -4.60 14.86 -5.24
CA GLY A 86 -5.09 13.94 -6.29
C GLY A 86 -6.54 13.49 -6.20
N VAL A 87 -7.33 13.99 -5.24
CA VAL A 87 -8.70 13.51 -4.93
C VAL A 87 -9.75 13.83 -6.03
N ALA A 88 -9.35 14.43 -7.15
CA ALA A 88 -10.29 14.95 -8.14
C ALA A 88 -10.76 13.92 -9.19
N ALA A 89 -10.02 12.84 -9.46
CA ALA A 89 -10.27 12.02 -10.65
C ALA A 89 -11.47 11.06 -10.51
N LEU A 90 -11.63 10.37 -9.37
CA LEU A 90 -12.72 9.41 -9.18
C LEU A 90 -14.05 10.08 -8.83
N CYS A 91 -14.04 11.24 -8.17
CA CYS A 91 -15.25 11.98 -7.81
C CYS A 91 -16.00 12.50 -9.05
N GLN A 92 -15.29 12.83 -10.13
CA GLN A 92 -15.83 13.43 -11.34
C GLN A 92 -16.41 12.43 -12.35
N ARG A 93 -16.20 11.12 -12.18
CA ARG A 93 -16.60 10.13 -13.18
C ARG A 93 -18.12 9.89 -13.13
N PRO A 94 -18.90 10.16 -14.19
CA PRO A 94 -20.35 9.91 -14.16
C PRO A 94 -20.62 8.41 -13.95
N GLY A 95 -21.37 8.08 -12.91
CA GLY A 95 -21.67 6.71 -12.51
C GLY A 95 -21.93 6.61 -11.01
N GLY A 96 -22.91 5.79 -10.61
CA GLY A 96 -23.18 5.51 -9.20
C GLY A 96 -21.98 4.84 -8.53
N LEU A 97 -21.87 4.97 -7.20
CA LEU A 97 -20.75 4.45 -6.40
C LEU A 97 -20.47 2.97 -6.65
N ILE A 98 -21.52 2.15 -6.78
CA ILE A 98 -21.44 0.72 -7.12
C ILE A 98 -20.72 0.51 -8.46
N GLY A 99 -21.06 1.29 -9.49
CA GLY A 99 -20.41 1.22 -10.81
C GLY A 99 -18.94 1.58 -10.72
N ARG A 100 -18.61 2.68 -10.03
CA ARG A 100 -17.22 3.09 -9.81
C ARG A 100 -16.42 2.03 -9.06
N LEU A 101 -17.01 1.39 -8.04
CA LEU A 101 -16.36 0.34 -7.26
C LEU A 101 -16.09 -0.92 -8.10
N ARG A 102 -17.04 -1.32 -8.97
CA ARG A 102 -16.87 -2.44 -9.91
C ARG A 102 -15.75 -2.21 -10.90
N GLU A 103 -15.59 -0.99 -11.38
CA GLU A 103 -14.50 -0.61 -12.29
C GLU A 103 -13.15 -0.45 -11.59
N ALA A 104 -13.16 -0.06 -10.32
CA ALA A 104 -11.94 0.13 -9.53
C ALA A 104 -11.34 -1.20 -9.04
N LEU A 105 -12.16 -2.17 -8.61
CA LEU A 105 -11.72 -3.47 -8.07
C LEU A 105 -10.61 -4.19 -8.87
N PRO A 106 -10.69 -4.36 -10.21
CA PRO A 106 -9.64 -5.05 -10.96
C PRO A 106 -8.32 -4.26 -11.05
N ARG A 107 -8.33 -2.96 -10.73
CA ARG A 107 -7.16 -2.08 -10.76
C ARG A 107 -6.51 -1.91 -9.39
N ILE A 108 -6.97 -2.61 -8.36
CA ILE A 108 -6.36 -2.58 -7.03
C ILE A 108 -5.33 -3.69 -6.94
N GLU A 109 -4.07 -3.31 -6.69
CA GLU A 109 -2.95 -4.24 -6.51
C GLU A 109 -3.11 -5.07 -5.23
N ASP A 110 -3.46 -4.43 -4.11
CA ASP A 110 -3.62 -5.08 -2.81
C ASP A 110 -4.83 -6.03 -2.80
N GLU A 111 -4.56 -7.33 -2.74
CA GLU A 111 -5.57 -8.39 -2.70
C GLU A 111 -6.47 -8.32 -1.46
N ALA A 112 -5.92 -7.94 -0.30
CA ALA A 112 -6.70 -7.84 0.93
C ALA A 112 -7.69 -6.68 0.83
N LEU A 113 -7.23 -5.52 0.36
CA LEU A 113 -8.08 -4.36 0.10
C LEU A 113 -9.11 -4.64 -0.98
N ARG A 114 -8.72 -5.33 -2.06
CA ARG A 114 -9.64 -5.74 -3.12
C ARG A 114 -10.76 -6.63 -2.57
N ARG A 115 -10.43 -7.60 -1.72
CA ARG A 115 -11.41 -8.47 -1.06
C ARG A 115 -12.33 -7.69 -0.13
N ASP A 116 -11.77 -6.82 0.70
CA ASP A 116 -12.51 -5.97 1.65
C ASP A 116 -13.50 -5.06 0.89
N LEU A 117 -13.08 -4.46 -0.23
CA LEU A 117 -13.95 -3.63 -1.08
C LEU A 117 -15.01 -4.44 -1.84
N ALA A 118 -14.72 -5.68 -2.21
CA ALA A 118 -15.71 -6.57 -2.80
C ALA A 118 -16.80 -6.98 -1.79
N GLU A 119 -16.46 -7.10 -0.51
CA GLU A 119 -17.43 -7.30 0.57
C GLU A 119 -18.35 -6.09 0.72
N VAL A 120 -17.78 -4.88 0.70
CA VAL A 120 -18.53 -3.62 0.69
C VAL A 120 -19.46 -3.51 -0.50
N LEU A 121 -18.99 -3.87 -1.71
CA LEU A 121 -19.81 -3.87 -2.91
C LEU A 121 -21.06 -4.75 -2.74
N ARG A 122 -20.90 -5.98 -2.23
CA ARG A 122 -22.02 -6.90 -1.99
C ARG A 122 -23.01 -6.35 -0.97
N ALA A 123 -22.53 -5.70 0.09
CA ALA A 123 -23.39 -5.08 1.09
C ALA A 123 -24.22 -3.94 0.48
N LEU A 124 -23.61 -3.09 -0.35
CA LEU A 124 -24.29 -2.01 -1.05
C LEU A 124 -25.30 -2.54 -2.08
N GLU A 125 -24.96 -3.58 -2.84
CA GLU A 125 -25.87 -4.22 -3.80
C GLU A 125 -27.06 -4.90 -3.09
N SER A 126 -26.85 -5.44 -1.88
CA SER A 126 -27.90 -6.10 -1.10
C SER A 126 -28.83 -5.13 -0.38
N GLY A 127 -28.36 -3.94 -0.01
CA GLY A 127 -29.17 -2.90 0.64
C GLY A 127 -29.96 -2.03 -0.33
N LEU A 128 -29.67 -2.11 -1.63
CA LEU A 128 -30.37 -1.37 -2.69
C LEU A 128 -31.56 -2.14 -3.31
N GLY A 129 -31.78 -3.40 -2.90
CA GLY A 129 -32.85 -4.28 -3.37
C GLY A 129 -33.96 -4.43 -2.35
#